data_AF-A0A9N9P6C9-F1
#
_entry.id   AF-A0A9N9P6C9-F1
#
_cell.length_a   1.000
_cell.length_b   1.000
_cell.length_c   1.000
_cell.angle_alpha   90.00
_cell.angle_beta   90.00
_cell.angle_gamma   90.00
#
_symmetry.space_group_name_H-M   'P 1'
#
loop_
_entity.id
_entity.type
_entity.pdbx_description
1 polymer ?
#
loop_
_entity_poly.entity_id
_entity_poly.type
_entity_poly.pdbx_seq_one_letter_code
_entity_poly.pdbx_strand_id
1 'polypeptide(L)'
;YPSWINQTKAAEGRKQMESEGVIYGGSESYRHMCRFNSGFFYQHELLLPFDYYWRLEPSVRFMCDVDYDPFLFMQKNKLIYGFTISLIEYQTTIATLWDSVKQFIKEYPQHIPEDNLMKFISNDNGETYNL
;
A
#
# COMPACT_ATOMS: atom_id res chain seq x y z
N TYR A 1 14.95 -12.57 3.64
CA TYR A 1 13.86 -12.38 4.61
C TYR A 1 14.37 -11.68 5.86
N PRO A 2 13.54 -10.90 6.56
CA PRO A 2 13.83 -10.52 7.94
C PRO A 2 13.98 -11.76 8.83
N SER A 3 14.83 -11.69 9.86
CA SER A 3 15.17 -12.83 10.72
C SER A 3 13.98 -13.42 11.47
N TRP A 4 12.95 -12.61 11.74
CA TRP A 4 11.74 -13.02 12.45
C TRP A 4 10.71 -13.73 11.56
N ILE A 5 10.98 -13.92 10.26
CA ILE A 5 10.09 -14.64 9.34
C ILE A 5 10.54 -16.08 9.18
N ASN A 6 9.67 -17.02 9.57
CA ASN A 6 9.86 -18.44 9.29
C ASN A 6 9.66 -18.72 7.78
N GLN A 7 10.74 -19.03 7.08
CA GLN A 7 10.73 -19.21 5.63
C GLN A 7 9.98 -20.47 5.19
N THR A 8 9.95 -21.53 6.01
CA THR A 8 9.17 -22.75 5.73
C THR A 8 7.68 -22.43 5.73
N LYS A 9 7.19 -21.76 6.77
CA LYS A 9 5.79 -21.30 6.85
C LYS A 9 5.45 -20.35 5.70
N ALA A 10 6.36 -19.45 5.34
CA ALA A 10 6.16 -18.55 4.21
C ALA A 10 6.05 -19.32 2.88
N ALA A 11 6.87 -20.35 2.66
CA ALA A 11 6.82 -21.18 1.46
C ALA A 11 5.54 -22.02 1.37
N GLU A 12 5.09 -22.58 2.49
CA GLU A 12 3.81 -23.30 2.59
C GLU A 12 2.62 -22.38 2.26
N GLY A 13 2.59 -21.18 2.85
CA GLY A 13 1.54 -20.20 2.55
C GLY A 13 1.53 -19.76 1.09
N ARG A 14 2.70 -19.64 0.43
CA ARG A 14 2.77 -19.39 -1.02
C ARG A 14 2.15 -20.50 -1.84
N LYS A 15 2.50 -21.76 -1.54
CA LYS A 15 1.92 -22.94 -2.22
C LYS A 15 0.41 -23.01 -2.05
N GLN A 16 -0.09 -22.71 -0.84
CA GLN A 16 -1.52 -22.67 -0.58
C GLN A 16 -2.22 -21.60 -1.44
N MET A 17 -1.75 -20.35 -1.41
CA MET A 17 -2.35 -19.27 -2.21
C MET A 17 -2.27 -19.53 -3.72
N GLU A 18 -1.20 -20.18 -4.19
CA GLU A 18 -1.10 -20.62 -5.58
C GLU A 18 -2.16 -21.67 -5.93
N SER A 19 -2.37 -22.66 -5.05
CA SER A 19 -3.40 -23.69 -5.24
C SER A 19 -4.84 -23.15 -5.20
N GLU A 20 -5.04 -22.04 -4.49
CA GLU A 20 -6.32 -21.32 -4.41
C GLU A 20 -6.53 -20.37 -5.60
N GLY A 21 -5.58 -20.30 -6.54
CA GLY A 21 -5.69 -19.46 -7.74
C GLY A 21 -5.51 -17.97 -7.49
N VAL A 22 -4.93 -17.56 -6.36
CA VAL A 22 -4.64 -16.15 -6.06
C VAL A 22 -3.58 -15.65 -7.03
N ILE A 23 -3.84 -14.52 -7.69
CA ILE A 23 -2.89 -13.89 -8.61
C ILE A 23 -1.60 -13.57 -7.83
N TYR A 24 -0.45 -14.00 -8.36
CA TYR A 24 0.86 -13.96 -7.70
C TYR A 24 0.96 -14.72 -6.35
N GLY A 25 0.00 -15.59 -6.04
CA GLY A 25 -0.06 -16.39 -4.81
C GLY A 25 1.22 -17.18 -4.55
N GLY A 26 1.82 -17.78 -5.57
CA GLY A 26 3.10 -18.52 -5.44
C GLY A 26 4.36 -17.64 -5.44
N SER A 27 4.25 -16.34 -5.78
CA SER A 27 5.42 -15.50 -6.11
C SER A 27 6.13 -14.93 -4.87
N GLU A 28 7.37 -15.34 -4.66
CA GLU A 28 8.22 -14.86 -3.59
C GLU A 28 8.72 -13.43 -3.84
N SER A 29 9.20 -13.15 -5.05
CA SER A 29 9.69 -11.84 -5.44
C SER A 29 8.58 -10.78 -5.35
N TYR A 30 7.33 -11.13 -5.68
CA TYR A 30 6.20 -10.21 -5.57
C TYR A 30 5.96 -9.76 -4.13
N ARG A 31 6.13 -10.65 -3.13
CA ARG A 31 6.03 -10.29 -1.71
C ARG A 31 7.16 -9.37 -1.26
N HIS A 32 8.37 -9.60 -1.76
CA HIS A 32 9.49 -8.70 -1.52
C HIS A 32 9.26 -7.32 -2.16
N MET A 33 8.70 -7.28 -3.37
CA MET A 33 8.30 -6.04 -4.05
C MET A 33 7.23 -5.28 -3.26
N CYS A 34 6.15 -5.95 -2.82
CA CYS A 34 5.13 -5.30 -1.98
C CYS A 34 5.76 -4.72 -0.72
N ARG A 35 6.57 -5.50 0.01
CA ARG A 35 7.26 -5.04 1.22
C ARG A 35 8.21 -3.86 0.94
N PHE A 36 8.95 -3.89 -0.16
CA PHE A 36 9.87 -2.81 -0.56
C PHE A 36 9.11 -1.51 -0.82
N ASN A 37 8.03 -1.57 -1.58
CA ASN A 37 7.18 -0.41 -1.87
C ASN A 37 6.39 0.09 -0.66
N SER A 38 6.09 -0.76 0.33
CA SER A 38 5.41 -0.32 1.56
C SER A 38 6.34 0.37 2.56
N GLY A 39 7.62 -0.01 2.63
CA GLY A 39 8.45 0.37 3.78
C GLY A 39 9.90 0.78 3.51
N PHE A 40 10.39 0.69 2.27
CA PHE A 40 11.83 0.86 2.01
C PHE A 40 12.17 1.76 0.83
N PHE A 41 11.34 1.82 -0.22
CA PHE A 41 11.73 2.53 -1.45
C PHE A 41 12.12 3.99 -1.17
N TYR A 42 11.32 4.72 -0.38
CA TYR A 42 11.55 6.13 -0.04
C TYR A 42 12.78 6.37 0.85
N GLN A 43 13.41 5.31 1.38
CA GLN A 43 14.64 5.39 2.17
C GLN A 43 15.90 5.17 1.31
N HIS A 44 15.73 4.86 0.02
CA HIS A 44 16.85 4.65 -0.88
C HIS A 44 17.67 5.94 -1.02
N GLU A 45 19.00 5.84 -1.03
CA GLU A 45 19.92 7.00 -1.04
C GLU A 45 19.63 7.98 -2.20
N LEU A 46 19.27 7.44 -3.36
CA LEU A 46 18.88 8.23 -4.54
C LEU A 46 17.59 9.03 -4.36
N LEU A 47 16.74 8.67 -3.40
CA LEU A 47 15.47 9.35 -3.11
C LEU A 47 15.55 10.32 -1.95
N LEU A 48 16.58 10.25 -1.09
CA LEU A 48 16.74 11.13 0.07
C LEU A 48 16.73 12.64 -0.27
N PRO A 49 17.23 13.12 -1.42
CA PRO A 49 17.18 14.54 -1.76
C PRO A 49 15.80 15.05 -2.20
N PHE A 50 14.78 14.19 -2.33
CA PHE A 50 13.48 14.55 -2.93
C PHE A 50 12.33 14.50 -1.92
N ASP A 51 11.46 15.51 -1.97
CA ASP A 51 10.25 15.57 -1.14
C ASP A 51 9.04 14.87 -1.80
N TYR A 52 9.05 14.72 -3.13
CA TYR A 52 7.97 14.14 -3.91
C TYR A 52 8.50 13.08 -4.89
N TYR A 53 7.67 12.09 -5.20
CA TYR A 53 7.92 11.11 -6.25
C TYR A 53 6.64 10.84 -7.04
N TRP A 54 6.79 10.51 -8.33
CA TRP A 54 5.72 9.97 -9.16
C TRP A 54 6.08 8.53 -9.52
N ARG A 55 5.34 7.56 -8.95
CA ARG A 55 5.53 6.14 -9.28
C ARG A 55 5.10 5.86 -10.71
N LEU A 56 6.02 5.34 -11.51
CA LEU A 56 5.77 4.89 -12.88
C LEU A 56 6.00 3.38 -12.98
N GLU A 57 5.01 2.67 -13.50
CA GLU A 57 5.10 1.22 -13.75
C GLU A 57 5.27 0.93 -15.25
N PRO A 58 5.83 -0.23 -15.62
CA PRO A 58 5.83 -0.67 -17.01
C PRO A 58 4.41 -0.79 -17.59
N SER A 59 4.29 -0.62 -18.91
CA SER A 59 3.04 -0.84 -19.65
C SER A 59 1.87 0.09 -19.30
N VAL A 60 2.11 1.24 -18.67
CA VAL A 60 1.10 2.29 -18.48
C VAL A 60 0.90 3.13 -19.75
N ARG A 61 -0.24 3.82 -19.85
CA ARG A 61 -0.54 4.79 -20.91
C ARG A 61 -1.14 6.06 -20.30
N PHE A 62 -0.67 7.22 -20.76
CA PHE A 62 -1.23 8.52 -20.43
C PHE A 62 -2.00 9.01 -21.66
N MET A 63 -3.30 9.25 -21.49
CA MET A 63 -4.20 9.59 -22.60
C MET A 63 -4.41 11.09 -22.78
N CYS A 64 -3.94 11.88 -21.82
CA CYS A 64 -4.08 13.33 -21.80
C CYS A 64 -2.71 13.97 -21.62
N ASP A 65 -2.52 15.13 -22.21
CA ASP A 65 -1.38 15.99 -21.89
C ASP A 65 -1.54 16.55 -20.47
N VAL A 66 -0.40 16.79 -19.80
CA VAL A 66 -0.34 17.45 -18.50
C VAL A 66 0.36 18.79 -18.70
N ASP A 67 -0.42 19.87 -18.70
CA ASP A 67 0.01 21.23 -19.06
C ASP A 67 0.41 22.09 -17.86
N TYR A 68 0.51 21.48 -16.67
CA TYR A 68 0.97 22.09 -15.43
C TYR A 68 2.02 21.23 -14.74
N ASP A 69 2.81 21.81 -13.82
CA ASP A 69 3.76 21.06 -12.99
C ASP A 69 3.01 20.38 -11.82
N PRO A 70 2.92 19.03 -11.78
CA PRO A 70 2.17 18.34 -10.74
C PRO A 70 2.81 18.46 -9.36
N PHE A 71 4.14 18.50 -9.28
CA PHE A 71 4.84 18.62 -7.99
C PHE A 71 4.65 20.02 -7.40
N LEU A 72 4.77 21.05 -8.24
CA LEU A 72 4.49 22.42 -7.81
C LEU A 72 3.02 22.60 -7.43
N PHE A 73 2.09 21.96 -8.14
CA PHE A 73 0.68 21.95 -7.79
C PHE A 73 0.45 21.33 -6.40
N MET A 74 1.06 20.17 -6.13
CA MET A 74 0.98 19.50 -4.83
C MET A 74 1.54 20.39 -3.71
N GLN A 75 2.72 20.97 -3.92
CA GLN A 75 3.38 21.83 -2.93
C GLN A 75 2.56 23.10 -2.63
N LYS A 76 2.13 23.83 -3.66
CA LYS A 76 1.37 25.10 -3.50
C LYS A 76 0.04 24.89 -2.77
N ASN A 77 -0.62 23.76 -3.02
CA ASN A 77 -1.92 23.44 -2.44
C ASN A 77 -1.82 22.59 -1.16
N LYS A 78 -0.59 22.36 -0.64
CA LYS A 78 -0.34 21.57 0.58
C LYS A 78 -0.92 20.15 0.51
N LEU A 79 -0.84 19.53 -0.68
CA LEU A 79 -1.28 18.17 -0.91
C LEU A 79 -0.12 17.20 -0.69
N ILE A 80 -0.43 16.05 -0.09
CA ILE A 80 0.58 15.04 0.31
C ILE A 80 0.46 13.72 -0.45
N TYR A 81 -0.69 13.43 -1.07
CA TYR A 81 -0.92 12.19 -1.81
C TYR A 81 -1.89 12.43 -2.97
N GLY A 82 -1.59 11.84 -4.13
CA GLY A 82 -2.41 11.92 -5.33
C GLY A 82 -2.56 10.55 -5.99
N PHE A 83 -3.74 10.25 -6.51
CA PHE A 83 -4.05 8.99 -7.18
C PHE A 83 -5.07 9.22 -8.30
N THR A 84 -5.15 8.27 -9.24
CA THR A 84 -6.08 8.33 -10.38
C THR A 84 -7.12 7.20 -10.36
N ILE A 85 -6.80 6.05 -9.79
CA ILE A 85 -7.65 4.86 -9.74
C ILE A 85 -7.68 4.32 -8.30
N SER A 86 -8.87 4.00 -7.80
CA SER A 86 -9.09 3.22 -6.58
C SER A 86 -9.81 1.92 -6.93
N LEU A 87 -9.43 0.82 -6.28
CA LEU A 87 -9.98 -0.51 -6.54
C LEU A 87 -10.31 -1.19 -5.21
N ILE A 88 -11.23 -2.14 -5.29
CA ILE A 88 -11.55 -3.06 -4.20
C ILE A 88 -10.50 -4.18 -4.20
N GLU A 89 -9.83 -4.40 -3.07
CA GLU A 89 -8.83 -5.46 -2.93
C GLU A 89 -9.49 -6.84 -2.76
N TYR A 90 -8.76 -7.90 -3.14
CA TYR A 90 -9.16 -9.26 -2.85
C TYR A 90 -8.92 -9.59 -1.38
N GLN A 91 -9.97 -9.77 -0.60
CA GLN A 91 -9.89 -10.04 0.84
C GLN A 91 -8.92 -11.17 1.21
N THR A 92 -8.78 -12.19 0.36
CA THR A 92 -7.88 -13.34 0.58
C THR A 92 -6.41 -12.93 0.68
N THR A 93 -6.00 -11.82 0.06
CA THR A 93 -4.60 -11.35 0.08
C THR A 93 -4.23 -10.60 1.37
N ILE A 94 -5.25 -10.14 2.11
CA ILE A 94 -5.11 -9.22 3.25
C ILE A 94 -5.97 -9.62 4.46
N ALA A 95 -6.21 -10.93 4.64
CA ALA A 95 -7.15 -11.48 5.61
C ALA A 95 -7.01 -10.93 7.05
N THR A 96 -5.80 -10.63 7.50
CA THR A 96 -5.52 -10.12 8.85
C THR A 96 -5.05 -8.66 8.88
N LEU A 97 -5.08 -7.97 7.73
CA LEU A 97 -4.55 -6.61 7.61
C LEU A 97 -5.32 -5.64 8.49
N TRP A 98 -6.65 -5.59 8.35
CA TRP A 98 -7.47 -4.62 9.07
C TRP A 98 -7.44 -4.83 10.58
N ASP A 99 -7.45 -6.09 11.05
CA ASP A 99 -7.33 -6.38 12.48
C ASP A 99 -5.97 -5.92 13.04
N SER A 100 -4.89 -6.10 12.28
CA SER A 100 -3.56 -5.60 12.65
C SER A 100 -3.53 -4.07 12.70
N VAL A 101 -4.20 -3.40 11.75
CA VAL A 101 -4.34 -1.93 11.72
C VAL A 101 -5.16 -1.44 12.92
N LYS A 102 -6.29 -2.07 13.23
CA LYS A 102 -7.09 -1.72 14.43
C LYS A 102 -6.30 -1.88 15.72
N GLN A 103 -5.47 -2.93 15.83
CA GLN A 103 -4.58 -3.09 16.97
C GLN A 103 -3.57 -1.94 17.08
N PHE A 104 -2.94 -1.56 15.97
CA PHE A 104 -2.04 -0.41 15.92
C PHE A 104 -2.73 0.90 16.30
N ILE A 105 -3.93 1.17 15.75
CA ILE A 105 -4.74 2.36 16.06
C ILE A 105 -5.04 2.43 17.56
N LYS A 106 -5.41 1.29 18.17
CA LYS A 106 -5.71 1.21 19.59
C LYS A 106 -4.49 1.52 20.47
N GLU A 107 -3.31 1.07 20.05
CA GLU A 107 -2.05 1.29 20.76
C GLU A 107 -1.51 2.71 20.55
N TYR A 108 -1.74 3.30 19.38
CA TYR A 108 -1.22 4.61 18.99
C TYR A 108 -2.30 5.57 18.46
N PRO A 109 -3.31 5.92 19.27
CA PRO A 109 -4.43 6.76 18.83
C PRO A 109 -4.00 8.16 18.41
N GLN A 110 -2.88 8.68 18.92
CA GLN A 110 -2.34 9.99 18.57
C GLN A 110 -1.93 10.14 17.09
N HIS A 111 -1.79 9.02 16.37
CA HIS A 111 -1.46 9.05 14.94
C HIS A 111 -2.69 9.11 14.04
N ILE A 112 -3.90 9.16 14.61
CA ILE A 112 -5.16 9.20 13.86
C ILE A 112 -5.69 10.63 13.85
N PRO A 113 -5.62 11.34 12.71
CA PRO A 113 -6.19 12.67 12.60
C PRO A 113 -7.71 12.64 12.78
N GLU A 114 -8.28 13.68 13.37
CA GLU A 114 -9.74 13.83 13.49
C GLU A 114 -10.41 13.87 12.11
N ASP A 115 -9.84 14.63 11.18
CA ASP A 115 -10.33 14.79 9.80
C ASP A 115 -9.68 13.78 8.83
N ASN A 116 -9.73 12.49 9.16
CA ASN A 116 -9.21 11.42 8.31
C ASN A 116 -10.23 10.92 7.27
N LEU A 117 -9.78 10.04 6.37
CA LEU A 117 -10.60 9.42 5.32
C LEU A 117 -11.23 8.07 5.75
N MET A 118 -11.61 7.87 7.02
CA MET A 118 -12.17 6.59 7.49
C MET A 118 -13.38 6.13 6.68
N LYS A 119 -14.25 7.05 6.25
CA LYS A 119 -15.43 6.72 5.42
C LYS A 119 -15.10 6.17 4.04
N PHE A 120 -13.89 6.42 3.54
CA PHE A 120 -13.40 5.80 2.31
C PHE A 120 -12.99 4.34 2.56
N ILE A 121 -12.47 4.03 3.75
CA ILE A 121 -11.95 2.72 4.15
C ILE A 121 -13.02 1.84 4.82
N SER A 122 -14.06 2.41 5.42
CA SER A 122 -15.02 1.65 6.20
C SER A 122 -16.41 2.26 6.12
N ASN A 123 -17.40 1.39 5.96
CA ASN A 123 -18.82 1.75 5.91
C ASN A 123 -19.48 1.73 7.29
N ASP A 124 -18.77 1.27 8.32
CA ASP A 124 -19.26 1.04 9.68
C ASP A 124 -18.33 1.67 10.74
N ASN A 125 -17.76 2.84 10.42
CA ASN A 125 -16.91 3.64 11.31
C ASN A 125 -15.64 2.93 11.81
N GLY A 126 -15.09 2.03 11.00
CA GLY A 126 -13.82 1.35 11.24
C GLY A 126 -13.94 -0.05 11.83
N GLU A 127 -15.16 -0.55 12.06
CA GLU A 127 -15.36 -1.91 12.56
C GLU A 127 -14.86 -2.95 11.54
N THR A 128 -15.21 -2.77 10.26
CA THR A 128 -14.76 -3.58 9.13
C THR A 128 -14.10 -2.76 8.02
N TYR A 129 -13.20 -3.40 7.26
CA TYR A 129 -12.61 -2.83 6.04
C TYR A 129 -13.56 -3.10 4.87
N ASN A 130 -13.96 -2.05 4.13
CA ASN A 130 -14.86 -2.17 2.99
C ASN A 130 -14.20 -2.70 1.71
N LEU A 131 -12.87 -2.91 1.75
CA LEU A 131 -11.98 -3.33 0.67
C LEU A 131 -11.77 -2.23 -0.37
#